data_AF-A0AB32UYJ8-F1
#
_entry.id   AF-A0AB32UYJ8-F1
#
_cell.length_a   1.000
_cell.length_b   1.000
_cell.length_c   1.000
_cell.angle_alpha   90.00
_cell.angle_beta   90.00
_cell.angle_gamma   90.00
#
_symmetry.space_group_name_H-M   'P 1'
#
loop_
_entity.id
_entity.type
_entity.pdbx_description
1 polymer ?
#
loop_
_entity_poly.entity_id
_entity_poly.type
_entity_poly.pdbx_seq_one_letter_code
_entity_poly.pdbx_strand_id
1 'polypeptide(L)'
;MQSSLSCPQATTNFKFQLKSRTISTYVPPHQHLFISFPKPSNSSPFDLTLRSQSHEPPKRTATSLTSKRFQLQCSISSESYNLNNEKSFGDWVEWLGEVISTAFPIWVSLGCLFGLLKPTSFSWVTPRWNIFGLSLTMLGMGMTLTLDDLRGALAMPKELISGFVLQYSVMPLSGFLVSKLLNLPSHYAAGLILVGCCPGGTASNIVTYIARGNVALSVLMTAASTLSAVIMTPFLTAKLAGQYVAVDAAGLLISTLQVVLLPVLAGAFLNQYFQGLVKFVSPLMPPIAVGTVAILCGNAIAQSASAILASGQQVVLASSLLHASGFFFGYILSRVLGLEVASSRTISIEVGMQNSVLGLVLASQHFQNPLTAVPCAVSSVCHSIFGSILAGIWRRTVPKQKQE
;
A
#
# COMPACT_ATOMS: atom_id res chain seq x y z
N MET A 1 43.65 -16.79 46.58
CA MET A 1 44.75 -15.85 46.30
C MET A 1 44.44 -15.18 44.96
N GLN A 2 43.55 -14.19 44.93
CA GLN A 2 43.86 -12.75 45.02
C GLN A 2 45.09 -12.35 44.18
N SER A 3 44.82 -11.78 43.01
CA SER A 3 45.74 -10.90 42.29
C SER A 3 44.93 -9.72 41.75
N SER A 4 44.88 -8.66 42.56
CA SER A 4 44.48 -7.30 42.21
C SER A 4 45.69 -6.50 41.72
N LEU A 5 45.52 -5.70 40.66
CA LEU A 5 46.29 -4.51 40.24
C LEU A 5 45.66 -4.06 38.91
N SER A 6 45.50 -2.80 38.50
CA SER A 6 45.38 -1.46 39.09
C SER A 6 44.91 -0.57 37.92
N CYS A 7 44.10 0.44 38.21
CA CYS A 7 43.56 1.40 37.23
C CYS A 7 44.66 2.34 36.68
N PRO A 8 44.43 3.07 35.57
CA PRO A 8 44.10 4.48 35.76
C PRO A 8 43.00 5.05 34.85
N GLN A 9 42.40 6.11 35.39
CA GLN A 9 41.30 6.95 34.88
C GLN A 9 41.65 7.71 33.59
N ALA A 10 40.65 7.92 32.73
CA ALA A 10 40.57 9.10 31.88
C ALA A 10 39.16 9.70 32.01
N THR A 11 39.13 10.89 32.59
CA THR A 11 37.97 11.76 32.83
C THR A 11 37.64 12.57 31.59
N THR A 12 36.39 12.50 31.10
CA THR A 12 35.84 13.56 30.25
C THR A 12 34.40 13.86 30.66
N ASN A 13 34.24 15.03 31.27
CA ASN A 13 32.99 15.65 31.68
C ASN A 13 32.14 16.02 30.45
N PHE A 14 30.94 15.46 30.31
CA PHE A 14 29.92 16.03 29.42
C PHE A 14 28.92 16.83 30.25
N LYS A 15 29.07 18.16 30.23
CA LYS A 15 28.10 19.12 30.77
C LYS A 15 26.89 19.18 29.85
N PHE A 16 25.71 18.84 30.36
CA PHE A 16 24.42 19.15 29.76
C PHE A 16 24.13 20.66 29.95
N GLN A 17 24.27 21.46 28.90
CA GLN A 17 23.80 22.85 28.88
C GLN A 17 22.34 22.86 28.40
N LEU A 18 21.39 22.96 29.34
CA LEU A 18 20.00 23.31 29.04
C LEU A 18 19.95 24.77 28.57
N LYS A 19 19.78 24.97 27.26
CA LYS A 19 19.47 26.30 26.72
C LYS A 19 17.98 26.59 26.95
N SER A 20 17.68 27.19 28.10
CA SER A 20 16.41 27.86 28.36
C SER A 20 16.21 28.97 27.33
N ARG A 21 15.13 28.90 26.54
CA ARG A 21 14.67 30.02 25.69
C ARG A 21 13.70 30.86 26.51
N THR A 22 14.17 32.04 26.92
CA THR A 22 13.38 33.13 27.48
C THR A 22 12.36 33.60 26.45
N ILE A 23 11.08 33.59 26.83
CA ILE A 23 9.98 34.23 26.10
C ILE A 23 10.15 35.74 26.29
N SER A 24 10.51 36.45 25.23
CA SER A 24 10.52 37.92 25.21
C SER A 24 9.10 38.42 25.00
N THR A 25 8.59 39.16 25.97
CA THR A 25 7.38 39.97 25.87
C THR A 25 7.58 41.08 24.84
N TYR A 26 6.63 41.23 23.91
CA TYR A 26 6.56 42.36 22.99
C TYR A 26 5.35 43.21 23.39
N VAL A 27 5.61 44.46 23.78
CA VAL A 27 4.62 45.48 24.15
C VAL A 27 4.64 46.55 23.05
N PRO A 28 3.51 46.88 22.39
CA PRO A 28 3.43 48.07 21.56
C PRO A 28 2.92 49.29 22.38
N PRO A 29 3.29 50.52 21.97
CA PRO A 29 3.20 51.71 22.82
C PRO A 29 1.84 52.43 22.77
N HIS A 30 1.64 53.23 23.82
CA HIS A 30 0.53 54.13 24.11
C HIS A 30 0.08 55.05 22.96
N GLN A 31 -1.23 55.24 22.85
CA GLN A 31 -1.85 56.49 22.42
C GLN A 31 -2.92 56.92 23.44
N HIS A 32 -2.82 58.19 23.84
CA HIS A 32 -3.69 58.90 24.77
C HIS A 32 -5.09 59.12 24.18
N LEU A 33 -6.16 59.13 25.00
CA LEU A 33 -7.19 60.17 24.95
C LEU A 33 -8.19 60.13 26.13
N PHE A 34 -8.28 61.29 26.79
CA PHE A 34 -9.31 61.93 27.62
C PHE A 34 -10.08 61.26 28.79
N ILE A 35 -9.88 61.95 29.91
CA ILE A 35 -10.60 62.10 31.19
C ILE A 35 -12.11 62.39 31.05
N SER A 36 -12.93 61.82 31.94
CA SER A 36 -13.95 62.57 32.70
C SER A 36 -14.50 61.76 33.89
N PHE A 37 -14.40 62.37 35.08
CA PHE A 37 -15.16 62.03 36.28
C PHE A 37 -15.97 63.26 36.70
N PRO A 38 -17.14 63.06 37.31
CA PRO A 38 -17.39 63.74 38.58
C PRO A 38 -17.81 62.78 39.71
N LYS A 39 -17.55 63.25 40.92
CA LYS A 39 -17.73 62.62 42.24
C LYS A 39 -18.94 63.29 42.95
N PRO A 40 -19.20 63.06 44.25
CA PRO A 40 -20.20 62.16 44.83
C PRO A 40 -21.39 62.89 45.51
N SER A 41 -22.42 62.16 45.96
CA SER A 41 -23.34 62.65 47.01
C SER A 41 -23.78 61.55 47.97
N ASN A 42 -23.57 61.82 49.26
CA ASN A 42 -23.90 61.03 50.44
C ASN A 42 -25.40 60.89 50.70
N SER A 43 -25.84 59.71 51.15
CA SER A 43 -26.70 59.54 52.34
C SER A 43 -26.90 58.05 52.67
N SER A 44 -26.34 57.61 53.79
CA SER A 44 -26.70 56.38 54.54
C SER A 44 -27.62 56.76 55.72
N PRO A 45 -28.12 55.84 56.58
CA PRO A 45 -28.19 54.37 56.51
C PRO A 45 -29.63 53.83 56.75
N PHE A 46 -29.95 52.61 56.31
CA PHE A 46 -30.92 51.75 57.01
C PHE A 46 -30.59 50.29 56.73
N ASP A 47 -30.28 49.58 57.81
CA ASP A 47 -29.87 48.18 57.87
C ASP A 47 -31.12 47.30 57.92
N LEU A 48 -31.24 46.34 56.99
CA LEU A 48 -32.25 45.28 57.07
C LEU A 48 -31.68 43.99 56.47
N THR A 49 -31.04 43.21 57.34
CA THR A 49 -30.58 41.85 57.10
C THR A 49 -31.77 40.92 56.80
N LEU A 50 -31.79 40.33 55.60
CA LEU A 50 -32.60 39.16 55.28
C LEU A 50 -31.69 37.98 54.90
N ARG A 51 -31.66 37.01 55.80
CA ARG A 51 -31.02 35.70 55.69
C ARG A 51 -31.92 34.81 54.84
N SER A 52 -31.37 34.17 53.81
CA SER A 52 -32.06 33.11 53.07
C SER A 52 -31.17 31.87 52.96
N GLN A 53 -31.65 30.77 53.53
CA GLN A 53 -31.18 29.41 53.28
C GLN A 53 -32.26 28.70 52.46
N SER A 54 -31.90 28.08 51.33
CA SER A 54 -32.51 26.82 50.87
C SER A 54 -31.82 26.22 49.62
N HIS A 55 -31.47 24.94 49.76
CA HIS A 55 -31.48 23.82 48.80
C HIS A 55 -30.91 23.92 47.36
N GLU A 56 -29.92 23.05 47.05
CA GLU A 56 -29.57 22.53 45.69
C GLU A 56 -30.75 21.71 45.08
N PRO A 57 -30.90 21.51 43.72
CA PRO A 57 -29.87 21.16 42.70
C PRO A 57 -30.15 21.77 41.28
N PRO A 58 -29.70 21.24 40.10
CA PRO A 58 -28.43 20.62 39.68
C PRO A 58 -27.68 21.45 38.59
N LYS A 59 -26.41 21.07 38.33
CA LYS A 59 -25.50 21.66 37.32
C LYS A 59 -26.01 21.47 35.87
N ARG A 60 -26.05 22.56 35.09
CA ARG A 60 -26.02 22.56 33.61
C ARG A 60 -24.95 23.52 33.10
N THR A 61 -23.94 22.95 32.48
CA THR A 61 -22.79 23.61 31.88
C THR A 61 -23.18 24.25 30.55
N ALA A 62 -22.78 25.50 30.32
CA ALA A 62 -22.96 26.21 29.07
C ALA A 62 -22.13 25.57 27.94
N THR A 63 -22.77 25.32 26.82
CA THR A 63 -22.19 24.84 25.55
C THR A 63 -21.40 25.94 24.87
N SER A 64 -20.07 25.77 24.81
CA SER A 64 -19.17 26.48 23.89
C SER A 64 -18.87 25.58 22.69
N LEU A 65 -19.19 26.07 21.49
CA LEU A 65 -18.87 25.47 20.20
C LEU A 65 -17.36 25.59 19.93
N THR A 66 -16.63 24.50 20.12
CA THR A 66 -15.24 24.35 19.66
C THR A 66 -15.16 23.36 18.50
N SER A 67 -14.61 23.85 17.39
CA SER A 67 -14.15 23.11 16.21
C SER A 67 -13.44 21.80 16.57
N LYS A 68 -14.01 20.66 16.16
CA LYS A 68 -13.37 19.34 16.28
C LYS A 68 -12.38 19.16 15.13
N ARG A 69 -11.13 19.54 15.37
CA ARG A 69 -9.96 19.07 14.62
C ARG A 69 -9.73 17.61 15.03
N PHE A 70 -10.02 16.67 14.14
CA PHE A 70 -9.87 15.24 14.41
C PHE A 70 -8.39 14.85 14.28
N GLN A 71 -7.65 14.88 15.39
CA GLN A 71 -6.35 14.21 15.48
C GLN A 71 -6.61 12.70 15.55
N LEU A 72 -6.21 11.97 14.51
CA LEU A 72 -6.04 10.52 14.57
C LEU A 72 -4.82 10.22 15.43
N GLN A 73 -5.08 10.16 16.74
CA GLN A 73 -4.08 9.81 17.75
C GLN A 73 -4.05 8.29 17.85
N CYS A 74 -3.08 7.67 17.16
CA CYS A 74 -2.70 6.30 17.46
C CYS A 74 -1.99 6.35 18.83
N SER A 75 -2.74 6.07 19.89
CA SER A 75 -2.19 5.91 21.23
C SER A 75 -1.37 4.63 21.26
N ILE A 76 -0.07 4.73 20.94
CA ILE A 76 0.90 3.77 21.44
C ILE A 76 1.08 4.15 22.90
N SER A 77 0.45 3.39 23.80
CA SER A 77 0.97 3.23 25.14
C SER A 77 2.45 2.90 24.99
N SER A 78 3.31 3.77 25.50
CA SER A 78 4.71 3.46 25.72
C SER A 78 4.77 2.35 26.76
N GLU A 79 4.54 1.12 26.33
CA GLU A 79 4.72 -0.09 27.12
C GLU A 79 6.22 -0.29 27.26
N SER A 80 6.69 -0.02 28.47
CA SER A 80 7.81 -0.70 29.08
C SER A 80 7.80 -2.17 28.65
N TYR A 81 8.87 -2.61 27.98
CA TYR A 81 9.09 -4.01 27.63
C TYR A 81 9.00 -4.89 28.87
N ASN A 82 7.82 -5.45 29.12
CA ASN A 82 7.64 -6.54 30.06
C ASN A 82 8.09 -7.83 29.36
N LEU A 83 9.28 -8.30 29.73
CA LEU A 83 9.73 -9.66 29.51
C LEU A 83 8.83 -10.58 30.34
N ASN A 84 7.66 -10.98 29.80
CA ASN A 84 6.89 -12.20 30.12
C ASN A 84 5.40 -12.01 29.73
N ASN A 85 5.10 -11.96 28.44
CA ASN A 85 3.74 -12.19 27.98
C ASN A 85 3.78 -13.39 27.03
N GLU A 86 3.17 -14.51 27.41
CA GLU A 86 2.92 -15.61 26.48
C GLU A 86 2.04 -15.06 25.36
N LYS A 87 2.58 -14.97 24.15
CA LYS A 87 1.81 -14.54 22.97
C LYS A 87 0.57 -15.42 22.83
N SER A 88 -0.60 -14.79 22.67
CA SER A 88 -1.84 -15.52 22.38
C SER A 88 -1.69 -16.29 21.06
N PHE A 89 -2.44 -17.38 20.89
CA PHE A 89 -2.42 -18.16 19.65
C PHE A 89 -2.73 -17.30 18.42
N GLY A 90 -3.61 -16.28 18.56
CA GLY A 90 -3.88 -15.31 17.51
C GLY A 90 -2.66 -14.48 17.11
N ASP A 91 -1.95 -13.93 18.09
CA ASP A 91 -0.74 -13.12 17.86
C ASP A 91 0.39 -13.93 17.20
N TRP A 92 0.47 -15.22 17.51
CA TRP A 92 1.40 -16.15 16.86
C TRP A 92 1.06 -16.37 15.39
N VAL A 93 -0.22 -16.56 15.07
CA VAL A 93 -0.69 -16.74 13.69
C VAL A 93 -0.47 -15.47 12.86
N GLU A 94 -0.78 -14.30 13.42
CA GLU A 94 -0.55 -13.01 12.75
C GLU A 94 0.94 -12.78 12.47
N TRP A 95 1.80 -12.96 13.48
CA TRP A 95 3.24 -12.83 13.30
C TRP A 95 3.80 -13.79 12.25
N LEU A 96 3.36 -15.05 12.27
CA LEU A 96 3.78 -16.03 11.28
C LEU A 96 3.30 -15.65 9.88
N GLY A 97 2.07 -15.17 9.75
CA GLY A 97 1.49 -14.67 8.50
C GLY A 97 2.28 -13.49 7.93
N GLU A 98 2.67 -12.54 8.76
CA GLU A 98 3.51 -11.39 8.36
C GLU A 98 4.90 -11.83 7.91
N VAL A 99 5.55 -12.75 8.63
CA VAL A 99 6.88 -13.26 8.27
C VAL A 99 6.84 -14.01 6.93
N ILE A 100 5.82 -14.85 6.73
CA ILE A 100 5.64 -15.56 5.45
C ILE A 100 5.38 -14.55 4.32
N SER A 101 4.56 -13.54 4.56
CA SER A 101 4.17 -12.55 3.55
C SER A 101 5.30 -11.58 3.22
N THR A 102 6.19 -11.28 4.17
CA THR A 102 7.38 -10.47 3.90
C THR A 102 8.43 -11.23 3.08
N ALA A 103 8.46 -12.56 3.18
CA ALA A 103 9.25 -13.44 2.33
C ALA A 103 8.60 -13.75 0.97
N PHE A 104 7.53 -13.05 0.56
CA PHE A 104 6.82 -13.36 -0.69
C PHE A 104 7.69 -13.44 -1.96
N PRO A 105 8.76 -12.64 -2.18
CA PRO A 105 9.56 -12.78 -3.39
C PRO A 105 10.27 -14.13 -3.45
N ILE A 106 10.66 -14.66 -2.29
CA ILE A 106 11.32 -15.97 -2.16
C ILE A 106 10.32 -17.06 -2.54
N TRP A 107 9.12 -17.04 -1.97
CA TRP A 107 8.08 -18.04 -2.26
C TRP A 107 7.67 -18.07 -3.73
N VAL A 108 7.45 -16.90 -4.33
CA VAL A 108 7.08 -16.81 -5.75
C VAL A 108 8.23 -17.27 -6.64
N SER A 109 9.47 -16.89 -6.32
CA SER A 109 10.66 -17.34 -7.05
C SER A 109 10.84 -18.86 -6.96
N LEU A 110 10.65 -19.45 -5.77
CA LEU A 110 10.72 -20.90 -5.56
C LEU A 110 9.61 -21.63 -6.34
N GLY A 111 8.39 -21.09 -6.36
CA GLY A 111 7.30 -21.64 -7.16
C GLY A 111 7.62 -21.67 -8.66
N CYS A 112 8.14 -20.57 -9.20
CA CYS A 112 8.58 -20.48 -10.60
C CYS A 112 9.77 -21.42 -10.89
N LEU A 113 10.76 -21.48 -10.00
CA LEU A 113 11.92 -22.38 -10.15
C LEU A 113 11.49 -23.84 -10.14
N PHE A 114 10.59 -24.21 -9.24
CA PHE A 114 10.06 -25.57 -9.17
C PHE A 114 9.24 -25.91 -10.43
N GLY A 115 8.47 -24.96 -10.95
CA GLY A 115 7.76 -25.10 -12.22
C GLY A 115 8.69 -25.35 -13.41
N LEU A 116 9.86 -24.69 -13.42
CA LEU A 116 10.88 -24.88 -14.45
C LEU A 116 11.60 -26.23 -14.34
N LEU A 117 11.95 -26.65 -13.11
CA LEU A 117 12.74 -27.87 -12.86
C LEU A 117 11.91 -29.16 -12.90
N LYS A 118 10.66 -29.11 -12.45
CA LYS A 118 9.74 -30.26 -12.42
C LYS A 118 8.34 -29.87 -12.90
N PRO A 119 8.12 -29.65 -14.22
CA PRO A 119 6.85 -29.20 -14.75
C PRO A 119 5.66 -30.11 -14.42
N THR A 120 5.89 -31.44 -14.36
CA THR A 120 4.86 -32.44 -14.06
C THR A 120 4.23 -32.27 -12.67
N SER A 121 4.92 -31.64 -11.73
CA SER A 121 4.42 -31.35 -10.38
C SER A 121 3.27 -30.33 -10.36
N PHE A 122 3.05 -29.58 -11.45
CA PHE A 122 1.95 -28.61 -11.57
C PHE A 122 0.78 -29.13 -12.43
N SER A 123 0.82 -30.37 -12.91
CA SER A 123 -0.23 -30.95 -13.78
C SER A 123 -1.63 -30.97 -13.15
N TRP A 124 -1.73 -30.92 -11.82
CA TRP A 124 -3.00 -30.83 -11.09
C TRP A 124 -3.64 -29.44 -11.12
N VAL A 125 -2.88 -28.39 -11.47
CA VAL A 125 -3.34 -27.00 -11.50
C VAL A 125 -4.06 -26.72 -12.82
N THR A 126 -5.35 -27.02 -12.84
CA THR A 126 -6.22 -26.78 -13.99
C THR A 126 -6.59 -25.30 -14.15
N PRO A 127 -7.08 -24.86 -15.32
CA PRO A 127 -7.56 -23.48 -15.51
C PRO A 127 -8.61 -23.05 -14.48
N ARG A 128 -9.46 -24.00 -14.02
CA ARG A 128 -10.44 -23.74 -12.96
C ARG A 128 -9.78 -23.35 -11.64
N TRP A 129 -8.66 -24.01 -11.28
CA TRP A 129 -7.89 -23.66 -10.09
C TRP A 129 -7.19 -22.31 -10.21
N ASN A 130 -6.72 -21.93 -11.41
CA ASN A 130 -6.16 -20.59 -11.64
C ASN A 130 -7.22 -19.49 -11.40
N ILE A 131 -8.42 -19.65 -11.96
CA ILE A 131 -9.53 -18.70 -11.78
C ILE A 131 -9.95 -18.64 -10.31
N PHE A 132 -10.12 -19.80 -9.67
CA PHE A 132 -10.51 -19.86 -8.26
C PHE A 132 -9.45 -19.21 -7.35
N GLY A 133 -8.18 -19.50 -7.56
CA GLY A 133 -7.07 -18.91 -6.80
C GLY A 133 -7.02 -17.39 -6.95
N LEU A 134 -7.13 -16.89 -8.19
CA LEU A 134 -7.20 -15.45 -8.43
C LEU A 134 -8.42 -14.82 -7.74
N SER A 135 -9.62 -15.38 -7.92
CA SER A 135 -10.83 -14.89 -7.27
C SER A 135 -10.70 -14.87 -5.74
N LEU A 136 -10.07 -15.88 -5.14
CA LEU A 136 -9.84 -15.93 -3.70
C LEU A 136 -8.87 -14.82 -3.24
N THR A 137 -7.81 -14.55 -4.00
CA THR A 137 -6.89 -13.45 -3.70
C THR A 137 -7.56 -12.08 -3.84
N MET A 138 -8.43 -11.91 -4.84
CA MET A 138 -9.20 -10.68 -5.06
C MET A 138 -10.29 -10.48 -4.00
N LEU A 139 -10.93 -11.56 -3.54
CA LEU A 139 -11.82 -11.54 -2.37
C LEU A 139 -11.06 -11.08 -1.12
N GLY A 140 -9.86 -11.61 -0.90
CA GLY A 140 -8.96 -11.20 0.17
C GLY A 140 -8.63 -9.71 0.14
N MET A 141 -8.29 -9.18 -1.04
CA MET A 141 -8.13 -7.73 -1.23
C MET A 141 -9.40 -6.98 -0.81
N GLY A 142 -10.57 -7.39 -1.31
CA GLY A 142 -11.84 -6.75 -1.00
C GLY A 142 -12.13 -6.69 0.50
N MET A 143 -11.80 -7.77 1.24
CA MET A 143 -11.98 -7.83 2.70
C MET A 143 -11.11 -6.83 3.47
N THR A 144 -10.08 -6.26 2.84
CA THR A 144 -9.25 -5.20 3.46
C THR A 144 -9.78 -3.79 3.20
N LEU A 145 -10.76 -3.62 2.30
CA LEU A 145 -11.27 -2.32 1.91
C LEU A 145 -12.36 -1.84 2.88
N THR A 146 -12.18 -0.69 3.50
CA THR A 146 -13.22 -0.04 4.32
C THR A 146 -13.82 1.18 3.64
N LEU A 147 -15.04 1.56 4.02
CA LEU A 147 -15.66 2.81 3.57
C LEU A 147 -14.87 4.04 4.02
N ASP A 148 -14.19 3.95 5.17
CA ASP A 148 -13.37 5.04 5.70
C ASP A 148 -12.08 5.22 4.89
N ASP A 149 -11.47 4.14 4.38
CA ASP A 149 -10.37 4.23 3.43
C ASP A 149 -10.83 4.99 2.17
N LEU A 150 -11.97 4.58 1.59
CA LEU A 150 -12.56 5.24 0.41
C LEU A 150 -12.91 6.71 0.67
N ARG A 151 -13.35 7.07 1.88
CA ARG A 151 -13.55 8.48 2.26
C ARG A 151 -12.22 9.22 2.42
N GLY A 152 -11.20 8.56 2.97
CA GLY A 152 -9.84 9.08 3.08
C GLY A 152 -9.22 9.45 1.73
N ALA A 153 -9.60 8.76 0.64
CA ALA A 153 -9.19 9.16 -0.72
C ALA A 153 -9.60 10.58 -1.09
N LEU A 154 -10.74 11.04 -0.60
CA LEU A 154 -11.20 12.41 -0.86
C LEU A 154 -10.34 13.46 -0.15
N ALA A 155 -9.55 13.07 0.86
CA ALA A 155 -8.63 13.96 1.56
C ALA A 155 -7.26 14.12 0.86
N MET A 156 -6.90 13.23 -0.08
CA MET A 156 -5.64 13.29 -0.85
C MET A 156 -5.85 13.11 -2.37
N PRO A 157 -6.67 13.97 -2.99
CA PRO A 157 -7.06 13.81 -4.40
C PRO A 157 -5.88 14.02 -5.35
N LYS A 158 -4.94 14.91 -5.01
CA LYS A 158 -3.78 15.21 -5.87
C LYS A 158 -2.89 13.97 -6.02
N GLU A 159 -2.58 13.31 -4.91
CA GLU A 159 -1.77 12.11 -4.83
C GLU A 159 -2.45 10.95 -5.56
N LEU A 160 -3.74 10.72 -5.28
CA LEU A 160 -4.50 9.62 -5.86
C LEU A 160 -4.64 9.74 -7.37
N ILE A 161 -5.02 10.93 -7.88
CA ILE A 161 -5.15 11.18 -9.33
C ILE A 161 -3.80 11.04 -10.02
N SER A 162 -2.73 11.61 -9.44
CA SER A 162 -1.38 11.50 -9.99
C SER A 162 -0.95 10.04 -10.08
N GLY A 163 -1.16 9.27 -9.01
CA GLY A 163 -0.87 7.85 -8.98
C GLY A 163 -1.66 7.06 -10.01
N PHE A 164 -2.96 7.30 -10.13
CA PHE A 164 -3.84 6.65 -11.10
C PHE A 164 -3.43 6.93 -12.55
N VAL A 165 -3.14 8.18 -12.87
CA VAL A 165 -2.67 8.58 -14.21
C VAL A 165 -1.33 7.92 -14.53
N LEU A 166 -0.40 7.91 -13.58
CA LEU A 166 0.90 7.26 -13.77
C LEU A 166 0.77 5.74 -13.94
N GLN A 167 -0.10 5.08 -13.17
CA GLN A 167 -0.38 3.64 -13.28
C GLN A 167 -0.77 3.26 -14.72
N TYR A 168 -1.78 3.93 -15.27
CA TYR A 168 -2.32 3.60 -16.59
C TYR A 168 -1.65 4.31 -17.77
N SER A 169 -0.56 5.04 -17.53
CA SER A 169 0.28 5.62 -18.58
C SER A 169 1.67 4.99 -18.60
N VAL A 170 2.41 5.04 -17.49
CA VAL A 170 3.80 4.59 -17.40
C VAL A 170 3.92 3.11 -17.74
N MET A 171 3.13 2.26 -17.09
CA MET A 171 3.27 0.80 -17.25
C MET A 171 2.86 0.30 -18.63
N PRO A 172 1.70 0.67 -19.20
CA PRO A 172 1.33 0.26 -20.56
C PRO A 172 2.31 0.78 -21.62
N LEU A 173 2.73 2.06 -21.52
CA LEU A 173 3.68 2.64 -22.46
C LEU A 173 5.05 1.97 -22.35
N SER A 174 5.51 1.70 -21.13
CA SER A 174 6.79 1.01 -20.93
C SER A 174 6.74 -0.43 -21.46
N GLY A 175 5.65 -1.15 -21.24
CA GLY A 175 5.45 -2.49 -21.80
C GLY A 175 5.52 -2.48 -23.32
N PHE A 176 4.88 -1.50 -23.95
CA PHE A 176 4.93 -1.32 -25.40
C PHE A 176 6.34 -0.94 -25.90
N LEU A 177 7.00 0.03 -25.27
CA LEU A 177 8.32 0.50 -25.67
C LEU A 177 9.40 -0.56 -25.47
N VAL A 178 9.40 -1.27 -24.34
CA VAL A 178 10.32 -2.38 -24.08
C VAL A 178 10.11 -3.50 -25.09
N SER A 179 8.85 -3.83 -25.42
CA SER A 179 8.55 -4.84 -26.43
C SER A 179 9.15 -4.50 -27.79
N LYS A 180 9.05 -3.23 -28.21
CA LYS A 180 9.67 -2.75 -29.45
C LYS A 180 11.19 -2.70 -29.38
N LEU A 181 11.74 -2.17 -28.29
CA LEU A 181 13.19 -2.00 -28.09
C LEU A 181 13.92 -3.33 -28.15
N LEU A 182 13.35 -4.37 -27.53
CA LEU A 182 13.93 -5.71 -27.51
C LEU A 182 13.48 -6.59 -28.68
N ASN A 183 12.67 -6.06 -29.60
CA ASN A 183 12.07 -6.80 -30.72
C ASN A 183 11.48 -8.16 -30.28
N LEU A 184 10.57 -8.11 -29.29
CA LEU A 184 9.98 -9.31 -28.73
C LEU A 184 9.08 -10.03 -29.74
N PRO A 185 9.07 -11.37 -29.75
CA PRO A 185 8.03 -12.14 -30.42
C PRO A 185 6.63 -11.69 -30.01
N SER A 186 5.68 -11.65 -30.96
CA SER A 186 4.35 -11.07 -30.77
C SER A 186 3.60 -11.56 -29.52
N HIS A 187 3.72 -12.85 -29.17
CA HIS A 187 3.09 -13.41 -27.98
C HIS A 187 3.72 -12.90 -26.68
N TYR A 188 5.04 -12.76 -26.62
CA TYR A 188 5.71 -12.17 -25.45
C TYR A 188 5.47 -10.66 -25.34
N ALA A 189 5.43 -9.95 -26.47
CA ALA A 189 5.07 -8.54 -26.51
C ALA A 189 3.64 -8.32 -25.98
N ALA A 190 2.68 -9.12 -26.44
CA ALA A 190 1.30 -9.07 -25.99
C ALA A 190 1.18 -9.35 -24.48
N GLY A 191 1.87 -10.37 -23.97
CA GLY A 191 1.91 -10.69 -22.54
C GLY A 191 2.53 -9.55 -21.71
N LEU A 192 3.64 -8.98 -22.15
CA LEU A 192 4.32 -7.88 -21.45
C LEU A 192 3.45 -6.62 -21.41
N ILE A 193 2.79 -6.29 -22.52
CA ILE A 193 1.85 -5.16 -22.59
C ILE A 193 0.65 -5.42 -21.67
N LEU A 194 0.08 -6.63 -21.68
CA LEU A 194 -1.03 -7.00 -20.80
C LEU A 194 -0.68 -6.82 -19.32
N VAL A 195 0.52 -7.23 -18.90
CA VAL A 195 1.04 -6.96 -17.54
C VAL A 195 1.04 -5.47 -17.26
N GLY A 196 1.55 -4.65 -18.18
CA GLY A 196 1.58 -3.19 -18.03
C GLY A 196 0.18 -2.57 -17.94
N CYS A 197 -0.83 -3.17 -18.57
CA CYS A 197 -2.22 -2.72 -18.54
C CYS A 197 -2.98 -3.14 -17.28
N CYS A 198 -2.47 -4.08 -16.49
CA CYS A 198 -3.11 -4.53 -15.25
C CYS A 198 -3.09 -3.42 -14.17
N PRO A 199 -4.00 -3.49 -13.18
CA PRO A 199 -3.97 -2.59 -12.02
C PRO A 199 -2.80 -2.90 -11.09
N GLY A 200 -2.64 -2.08 -10.05
CA GLY A 200 -1.69 -2.32 -8.96
C GLY A 200 -1.98 -3.65 -8.24
N GLY A 201 -0.93 -4.30 -7.73
CA GLY A 201 -1.01 -5.60 -7.06
C GLY A 201 -0.95 -5.47 -5.53
N THR A 202 -1.80 -6.21 -4.81
CA THR A 202 -1.99 -6.12 -3.34
C THR A 202 -0.74 -6.18 -2.47
N ALA A 203 0.32 -6.87 -2.94
CA ALA A 203 1.59 -6.94 -2.23
C ALA A 203 2.25 -5.55 -2.07
N SER A 204 1.89 -4.58 -2.91
CA SER A 204 2.32 -3.18 -2.82
C SER A 204 2.01 -2.56 -1.46
N ASN A 205 0.89 -2.91 -0.81
CA ASN A 205 0.51 -2.35 0.49
C ASN A 205 1.54 -2.69 1.58
N ILE A 206 1.98 -3.96 1.62
CA ILE A 206 3.01 -4.42 2.57
C ILE A 206 4.36 -3.79 2.23
N VAL A 207 4.72 -3.75 0.94
CA VAL A 207 5.98 -3.15 0.48
C VAL A 207 6.02 -1.64 0.80
N THR A 208 4.91 -0.93 0.63
CA THR A 208 4.76 0.49 0.98
C THR A 208 4.93 0.71 2.48
N TYR A 209 4.35 -0.16 3.31
CA TYR A 209 4.55 -0.10 4.77
C TYR A 209 6.04 -0.24 5.13
N ILE A 210 6.74 -1.23 4.60
CA ILE A 210 8.18 -1.46 4.84
C ILE A 210 9.02 -0.27 4.34
N ALA A 211 8.65 0.29 3.20
CA ALA A 211 9.29 1.45 2.59
C ALA A 211 9.09 2.78 3.34
N ARG A 212 8.28 2.78 4.41
CA ARG A 212 7.80 3.99 5.10
C ARG A 212 7.11 4.96 4.14
N GLY A 213 6.34 4.43 3.20
CA GLY A 213 5.46 5.22 2.33
C GLY A 213 4.14 5.56 3.00
N ASN A 214 3.26 6.22 2.27
CA ASN A 214 1.87 6.44 2.68
C ASN A 214 1.03 5.18 2.34
N VAL A 215 0.73 4.37 3.36
CA VAL A 215 -0.01 3.11 3.21
C VAL A 215 -1.47 3.35 2.82
N ALA A 216 -2.11 4.37 3.40
CA ALA A 216 -3.49 4.73 3.06
C ALA A 216 -3.61 5.05 1.56
N LEU A 217 -2.66 5.82 1.02
CA LEU A 217 -2.58 6.10 -0.41
C LEU A 217 -2.41 4.82 -1.25
N SER A 218 -1.60 3.85 -0.78
CA SER A 218 -1.38 2.56 -1.47
C SER A 218 -2.68 1.79 -1.63
N VAL A 219 -3.40 1.60 -0.52
CA VAL A 219 -4.68 0.88 -0.49
C VAL A 219 -5.68 1.53 -1.44
N LEU A 220 -5.74 2.87 -1.43
CA LEU A 220 -6.65 3.64 -2.27
C LEU A 220 -6.30 3.58 -3.75
N MET A 221 -5.01 3.66 -4.08
CA MET A 221 -4.53 3.51 -5.46
C MET A 221 -4.79 2.11 -6.00
N THR A 222 -4.52 1.07 -5.22
CA THR A 222 -4.80 -0.32 -5.58
C THR A 222 -6.32 -0.52 -5.77
N ALA A 223 -7.16 -0.02 -4.86
CA ALA A 223 -8.60 -0.12 -5.00
C ALA A 223 -9.13 0.61 -6.24
N ALA A 224 -8.74 1.88 -6.43
CA ALA A 224 -9.17 2.69 -7.56
C ALA A 224 -8.72 2.11 -8.91
N SER A 225 -7.47 1.65 -8.99
CA SER A 225 -6.97 0.98 -10.19
C SER A 225 -7.69 -0.34 -10.44
N THR A 226 -7.93 -1.15 -9.42
CA THR A 226 -8.64 -2.44 -9.54
C THR A 226 -10.08 -2.27 -10.02
N LEU A 227 -10.83 -1.31 -9.47
CA LEU A 227 -12.18 -1.00 -9.94
C LEU A 227 -12.19 -0.55 -11.40
N SER A 228 -11.21 0.27 -11.78
CA SER A 228 -11.08 0.78 -13.15
C SER A 228 -10.54 -0.27 -14.13
N ALA A 229 -9.93 -1.35 -13.63
CA ALA A 229 -9.27 -2.37 -14.44
C ALA A 229 -10.22 -3.06 -15.42
N VAL A 230 -11.51 -3.18 -15.08
CA VAL A 230 -12.55 -3.76 -15.94
C VAL A 230 -12.63 -3.04 -17.29
N ILE A 231 -12.37 -1.74 -17.32
CA ILE A 231 -12.42 -0.92 -18.54
C ILE A 231 -11.00 -0.69 -19.06
N MET A 232 -10.07 -0.30 -18.18
CA MET A 232 -8.74 0.13 -18.59
C MET A 232 -7.88 -1.02 -19.12
N THR A 233 -7.95 -2.21 -18.50
CA THR A 233 -7.11 -3.35 -18.92
C THR A 233 -7.47 -3.81 -20.32
N PRO A 234 -8.75 -4.10 -20.67
CA PRO A 234 -9.12 -4.48 -22.02
C PRO A 234 -8.87 -3.37 -23.04
N PHE A 235 -9.22 -2.13 -22.72
CA PHE A 235 -9.05 -0.99 -23.63
C PHE A 235 -7.59 -0.77 -24.02
N LEU A 236 -6.69 -0.68 -23.02
CA LEU A 236 -5.27 -0.46 -23.26
C LEU A 236 -4.61 -1.66 -23.93
N THR A 237 -4.98 -2.88 -23.54
CA THR A 237 -4.47 -4.11 -24.16
C THR A 237 -4.90 -4.20 -25.62
N ALA A 238 -6.16 -3.96 -25.95
CA ALA A 238 -6.63 -3.95 -27.33
C ALA A 238 -5.90 -2.91 -28.17
N LYS A 239 -5.68 -1.71 -27.63
CA LYS A 239 -4.99 -0.63 -28.34
C LYS A 239 -3.50 -0.89 -28.56
N LEU A 240 -2.80 -1.42 -27.56
CA LEU A 240 -1.34 -1.57 -27.57
C LEU A 240 -0.89 -2.95 -28.06
N ALA A 241 -1.52 -4.02 -27.58
CA ALA A 241 -1.20 -5.40 -27.94
C ALA A 241 -1.90 -5.86 -29.24
N GLY A 242 -3.00 -5.21 -29.64
CA GLY A 242 -3.77 -5.57 -30.84
C GLY A 242 -2.98 -5.50 -32.16
N GLN A 243 -1.86 -4.78 -32.19
CA GLN A 243 -0.94 -4.75 -33.35
C GLN A 243 -0.05 -6.01 -33.44
N TYR A 244 0.07 -6.79 -32.37
CA TYR A 244 0.90 -7.99 -32.30
C TYR A 244 0.07 -9.27 -32.44
N VAL A 245 -1.12 -9.28 -31.83
CA VAL A 245 -2.02 -10.45 -31.79
C VAL A 245 -3.48 -9.99 -31.76
N ALA A 246 -4.40 -10.84 -32.20
CA ALA A 246 -5.83 -10.60 -32.02
C ALA A 246 -6.18 -10.60 -30.53
N VAL A 247 -6.86 -9.54 -30.06
CA VAL A 247 -7.24 -9.37 -28.66
C VAL A 247 -8.76 -9.45 -28.54
N ASP A 248 -9.26 -10.41 -27.76
CA ASP A 248 -10.68 -10.46 -27.38
C ASP A 248 -10.95 -9.46 -26.24
N ALA A 249 -11.14 -8.19 -26.59
CA ALA A 249 -11.39 -7.13 -25.62
C ALA A 249 -12.68 -7.34 -24.82
N ALA A 250 -13.71 -7.90 -25.46
CA ALA A 250 -14.99 -8.18 -24.79
C ALA A 250 -14.83 -9.32 -23.77
N GLY A 251 -14.14 -10.40 -24.15
CA GLY A 251 -13.77 -11.48 -23.24
C GLY A 251 -12.95 -10.99 -22.06
N LEU A 252 -11.91 -10.19 -22.31
CA LEU A 252 -11.09 -9.58 -21.25
C LEU A 252 -11.93 -8.75 -20.27
N LEU A 253 -12.88 -7.95 -20.78
CA LEU A 253 -13.78 -7.14 -19.95
C LEU A 253 -14.68 -8.01 -19.08
N ILE A 254 -15.35 -9.00 -19.66
CA ILE A 254 -16.27 -9.91 -18.94
C ILE A 254 -15.50 -10.71 -17.88
N SER A 255 -14.35 -11.27 -18.23
CA SER A 255 -13.52 -12.02 -17.28
C SER A 255 -12.98 -11.13 -16.16
N THR A 256 -12.55 -9.90 -16.46
CA THR A 256 -12.09 -8.98 -15.42
C THR A 256 -13.25 -8.61 -14.49
N LEU A 257 -14.45 -8.37 -15.03
CA LEU A 257 -15.64 -8.12 -14.22
C LEU A 257 -15.94 -9.30 -13.29
N GLN A 258 -15.94 -10.53 -13.82
CA GLN A 258 -16.34 -11.73 -13.06
C GLN A 258 -15.27 -12.22 -12.07
N VAL A 259 -14.00 -12.18 -12.44
CA VAL A 259 -12.90 -12.81 -11.68
C VAL A 259 -12.18 -11.79 -10.78
N VAL A 260 -12.37 -10.49 -11.03
CA VAL A 260 -11.76 -9.42 -10.22
C VAL A 260 -12.82 -8.59 -9.52
N LEU A 261 -13.66 -7.88 -10.28
CA LEU A 261 -14.57 -6.89 -9.69
C LEU A 261 -15.59 -7.54 -8.75
N LEU A 262 -16.25 -8.63 -9.17
CA LEU A 262 -17.23 -9.32 -8.34
C LEU A 262 -16.62 -9.84 -7.02
N PRO A 263 -15.48 -10.57 -7.00
CA PRO A 263 -14.83 -10.97 -5.74
C PRO A 263 -14.41 -9.79 -4.86
N VAL A 264 -13.87 -8.71 -5.43
CA VAL A 264 -13.47 -7.52 -4.65
C VAL A 264 -14.69 -6.89 -3.98
N LEU A 265 -15.79 -6.69 -4.72
CA LEU A 265 -17.02 -6.14 -4.17
C LEU A 265 -17.65 -7.06 -3.11
N ALA A 266 -17.60 -8.38 -3.33
CA ALA A 266 -18.05 -9.36 -2.34
C ALA A 266 -17.20 -9.31 -1.06
N GLY A 267 -15.88 -9.17 -1.18
CA GLY A 267 -14.97 -9.03 -0.03
C GLY A 267 -15.25 -7.75 0.75
N ALA A 268 -15.44 -6.62 0.06
CA ALA A 268 -15.78 -5.34 0.68
C ALA A 268 -17.14 -5.42 1.39
N PHE A 269 -18.12 -6.09 0.78
CA PHE A 269 -19.42 -6.36 1.39
C PHE A 269 -19.28 -7.21 2.66
N LEU A 270 -18.47 -8.27 2.64
CA LEU A 270 -18.18 -9.07 3.83
C LEU A 270 -17.53 -8.24 4.94
N ASN A 271 -16.58 -7.37 4.59
CA ASN A 271 -15.94 -6.50 5.56
C ASN A 271 -16.93 -5.51 6.21
N GLN A 272 -17.88 -5.00 5.43
CA GLN A 272 -18.86 -4.04 5.93
C GLN A 272 -19.90 -4.68 6.88
N TYR A 273 -20.42 -5.87 6.53
CA TYR A 273 -21.58 -6.46 7.22
C TYR A 273 -21.25 -7.66 8.11
N PHE A 274 -20.12 -8.35 7.86
CA PHE A 274 -19.73 -9.59 8.54
C PHE A 274 -18.35 -9.45 9.22
N GLN A 275 -18.13 -8.33 9.90
CA GLN A 275 -16.84 -7.97 10.53
C GLN A 275 -16.26 -9.06 11.45
N GLY A 276 -17.11 -9.83 12.15
CA GLY A 276 -16.64 -10.93 13.00
C GLY A 276 -15.96 -12.04 12.19
N LEU A 277 -16.54 -12.41 11.05
CA LEU A 277 -15.96 -13.40 10.13
C LEU A 277 -14.68 -12.85 9.50
N VAL A 278 -14.70 -11.60 9.04
CA VAL A 278 -13.53 -10.98 8.40
C VAL A 278 -12.37 -10.87 9.40
N LYS A 279 -12.60 -10.45 10.63
CA LYS A 279 -11.56 -10.44 11.68
C LYS A 279 -10.96 -11.82 11.94
N PHE A 280 -11.77 -12.87 11.85
CA PHE A 280 -11.28 -14.25 12.02
C PHE A 280 -10.45 -14.74 10.83
N VAL A 281 -10.84 -14.40 9.60
CA VAL A 281 -10.22 -14.93 8.36
C VAL A 281 -9.06 -14.07 7.84
N SER A 282 -9.13 -12.75 8.01
CA SER A 282 -8.16 -11.79 7.48
C SER A 282 -6.69 -12.09 7.84
N PRO A 283 -6.34 -12.57 9.05
CA PRO A 283 -4.97 -12.95 9.37
C PRO A 283 -4.39 -14.06 8.47
N LEU A 284 -5.26 -14.93 7.93
CA LEU A 284 -4.87 -16.04 7.05
C LEU A 284 -4.78 -15.64 5.58
N MET A 285 -5.39 -14.52 5.18
CA MET A 285 -5.47 -14.12 3.77
C MET A 285 -4.11 -13.79 3.15
N PRO A 286 -3.19 -13.04 3.79
CA PRO A 286 -1.88 -12.76 3.21
C PRO A 286 -1.05 -14.01 2.87
N PRO A 287 -0.82 -14.99 3.77
CA PRO A 287 -0.07 -16.20 3.41
C PRO A 287 -0.80 -17.06 2.36
N ILE A 288 -2.13 -17.15 2.42
CA ILE A 288 -2.92 -17.83 1.38
C ILE A 288 -2.69 -17.17 0.01
N ALA A 289 -2.70 -15.84 -0.04
CA ALA A 289 -2.50 -15.11 -1.28
C ALA A 289 -1.09 -15.33 -1.85
N VAL A 290 -0.05 -15.27 -1.02
CA VAL A 290 1.34 -15.54 -1.44
C VAL A 290 1.51 -16.97 -1.96
N GLY A 291 0.97 -17.96 -1.25
CA GLY A 291 1.00 -19.36 -1.70
C GLY A 291 0.26 -19.57 -3.03
N THR A 292 -0.91 -18.94 -3.18
CA THR A 292 -1.70 -18.99 -4.41
C THR A 292 -0.93 -18.38 -5.58
N VAL A 293 -0.32 -17.20 -5.40
CA VAL A 293 0.50 -16.56 -6.43
C VAL A 293 1.68 -17.44 -6.84
N ALA A 294 2.38 -18.05 -5.88
CA ALA A 294 3.50 -18.95 -6.15
C ALA A 294 3.07 -20.18 -6.97
N ILE A 295 1.91 -20.77 -6.64
CA ILE A 295 1.35 -21.92 -7.37
C ILE A 295 0.95 -21.51 -8.80
N LEU A 296 0.23 -20.40 -8.97
CA LEU A 296 -0.23 -19.95 -10.30
C LEU A 296 0.94 -19.58 -11.21
N CYS A 297 1.94 -18.86 -10.69
CA CYS A 297 3.14 -18.52 -11.46
C CYS A 297 3.96 -19.77 -11.79
N GLY A 298 4.15 -20.67 -10.83
CA GLY A 298 4.81 -21.96 -11.06
C GLY A 298 4.14 -22.79 -12.15
N ASN A 299 2.80 -22.86 -12.15
CA ASN A 299 2.03 -23.54 -13.18
C ASN A 299 2.23 -22.93 -14.58
N ALA A 300 2.18 -21.60 -14.70
CA ALA A 300 2.41 -20.93 -15.99
C ALA A 300 3.82 -21.17 -16.54
N ILE A 301 4.84 -21.16 -15.67
CA ILE A 301 6.21 -21.51 -16.05
C ILE A 301 6.30 -22.99 -16.46
N ALA A 302 5.67 -23.89 -15.70
CA ALA A 302 5.66 -25.32 -15.99
C ALA A 302 5.06 -25.64 -17.37
N GLN A 303 3.93 -25.02 -17.73
CA GLN A 303 3.28 -25.22 -19.03
C GLN A 303 4.13 -24.79 -20.23
N SER A 304 5.10 -23.90 -20.00
CA SER A 304 5.94 -23.31 -21.05
C SER A 304 7.44 -23.55 -20.82
N ALA A 305 7.81 -24.52 -19.96
CA ALA A 305 9.17 -24.67 -19.45
C ALA A 305 10.21 -24.87 -20.57
N SER A 306 9.91 -25.71 -21.57
CA SER A 306 10.81 -25.96 -22.71
C SER A 306 11.07 -24.71 -23.54
N ALA A 307 10.03 -23.93 -23.83
CA ALA A 307 10.16 -22.66 -24.55
C ALA A 307 10.91 -21.61 -23.73
N ILE A 308 10.67 -21.55 -22.41
CA ILE A 308 11.39 -20.65 -21.50
C ILE A 308 12.87 -21.01 -21.41
N LEU A 309 13.24 -22.29 -21.43
CA LEU A 309 14.65 -22.67 -21.44
C LEU A 309 15.36 -22.24 -22.74
N ALA A 310 14.62 -22.14 -23.86
CA ALA A 310 15.15 -21.68 -25.14
C ALA A 310 15.21 -20.15 -25.26
N SER A 311 14.21 -19.41 -24.79
CA SER A 311 14.07 -17.95 -25.01
C SER A 311 13.77 -17.12 -23.75
N GLY A 312 13.90 -17.71 -22.56
CA GLY A 312 13.49 -17.08 -21.29
C GLY A 312 14.34 -15.90 -20.87
N GLN A 313 15.60 -15.82 -21.30
CA GLN A 313 16.48 -14.69 -20.99
C GLN A 313 15.90 -13.36 -21.49
N GLN A 314 15.35 -13.34 -22.70
CA GLN A 314 14.76 -12.14 -23.29
C GLN A 314 13.49 -11.72 -22.54
N VAL A 315 12.67 -12.69 -22.09
CA VAL A 315 11.46 -12.42 -21.30
C VAL A 315 11.81 -11.89 -19.91
N VAL A 316 12.81 -12.47 -19.23
CA VAL A 316 13.30 -11.99 -17.94
C VAL A 316 13.85 -10.57 -18.05
N LEU A 317 14.65 -10.30 -19.08
CA LEU A 317 15.16 -8.96 -19.34
C LEU A 317 14.00 -7.97 -19.60
N ALA A 318 13.03 -8.34 -20.43
CA ALA A 318 11.90 -7.49 -20.76
C ALA A 318 11.02 -7.18 -19.54
N SER A 319 10.64 -8.20 -18.75
CA SER A 319 9.87 -8.00 -17.52
C SER A 319 10.67 -7.17 -16.50
N SER A 320 11.98 -7.38 -16.39
CA SER A 320 12.83 -6.58 -15.52
C SER A 320 12.85 -5.11 -15.96
N LEU A 321 13.02 -4.81 -17.25
CA LEU A 321 12.99 -3.43 -17.74
C LEU A 321 11.61 -2.79 -17.55
N LEU A 322 10.53 -3.53 -17.76
CA LEU A 322 9.17 -3.06 -17.49
C LEU A 322 9.02 -2.61 -16.03
N HIS A 323 9.33 -3.47 -15.06
CA HIS A 323 9.17 -3.07 -13.66
C HIS A 323 10.18 -2.01 -13.23
N ALA A 324 11.43 -2.10 -13.67
CA ALA A 324 12.43 -1.06 -13.39
C ALA A 324 11.93 0.32 -13.85
N SER A 325 11.34 0.39 -15.05
CA SER A 325 10.74 1.62 -15.57
C SER A 325 9.53 2.08 -14.75
N GLY A 326 8.65 1.15 -14.34
CA GLY A 326 7.50 1.46 -13.48
C GLY A 326 7.90 2.07 -12.14
N PHE A 327 8.82 1.42 -11.42
CA PHE A 327 9.35 1.94 -10.16
C PHE A 327 10.07 3.28 -10.37
N PHE A 328 10.94 3.37 -11.38
CA PHE A 328 11.73 4.58 -11.66
C PHE A 328 10.86 5.77 -12.04
N PHE A 329 10.05 5.65 -13.09
CA PHE A 329 9.21 6.75 -13.56
C PHE A 329 8.06 7.06 -12.60
N GLY A 330 7.50 6.06 -11.90
CA GLY A 330 6.53 6.29 -10.84
C GLY A 330 7.10 7.18 -9.72
N TYR A 331 8.37 6.97 -9.33
CA TYR A 331 9.05 7.83 -8.37
C TYR A 331 9.35 9.21 -8.97
N ILE A 332 10.07 9.27 -10.10
CA ILE A 332 10.55 10.53 -10.67
C ILE A 332 9.40 11.46 -11.05
N LEU A 333 8.38 10.95 -11.75
CA LEU A 333 7.27 11.77 -12.21
C LEU A 333 6.41 12.26 -11.03
N SER A 334 6.20 11.44 -10.00
CA SER A 334 5.50 11.91 -8.78
C SER A 334 6.28 13.01 -8.05
N ARG A 335 7.63 12.94 -8.03
CA ARG A 335 8.48 14.02 -7.50
C ARG A 335 8.38 15.30 -8.34
N VAL A 336 8.36 15.18 -9.67
CA VAL A 336 8.20 16.32 -10.59
C VAL A 336 6.83 16.98 -10.43
N LEU A 337 5.78 16.22 -10.14
CA LEU A 337 4.44 16.73 -9.79
C LEU A 337 4.37 17.40 -8.40
N GLY A 338 5.50 17.47 -7.69
CA GLY A 338 5.62 18.13 -6.39
C GLY A 338 4.93 17.37 -5.26
N LEU A 339 4.82 16.04 -5.36
CA LEU A 339 4.32 15.20 -4.27
C LEU A 339 5.41 15.00 -3.20
N GLU A 340 5.01 14.64 -1.99
CA GLU A 340 5.94 14.38 -0.88
C GLU A 340 6.69 13.06 -1.04
N VAL A 341 7.79 12.88 -0.30
CA VAL A 341 8.65 11.69 -0.44
C VAL A 341 7.88 10.41 -0.10
N ALA A 342 7.06 10.44 0.96
CA ALA A 342 6.25 9.28 1.34
C ALA A 342 5.25 8.89 0.24
N SER A 343 4.52 9.86 -0.31
CA SER A 343 3.56 9.64 -1.41
C SER A 343 4.26 9.21 -2.71
N SER A 344 5.43 9.77 -3.02
CA SER A 344 6.23 9.35 -4.19
C SER A 344 6.78 7.93 -4.08
N ARG A 345 7.16 7.50 -2.87
CA ARG A 345 7.51 6.09 -2.62
C ARG A 345 6.31 5.19 -2.86
N THR A 346 5.15 5.56 -2.32
CA THR A 346 3.90 4.82 -2.55
C THR A 346 3.58 4.70 -4.04
N ILE A 347 3.57 5.83 -4.77
CA ILE A 347 3.26 5.83 -6.21
C ILE A 347 4.28 5.01 -7.00
N SER A 348 5.56 5.09 -6.66
CA SER A 348 6.60 4.24 -7.27
C SER A 348 6.31 2.76 -7.08
N ILE A 349 5.91 2.37 -5.86
CA ILE A 349 5.61 0.96 -5.53
C ILE A 349 4.34 0.51 -6.24
N GLU A 350 3.27 1.29 -6.18
CA GLU A 350 1.99 0.97 -6.84
C GLU A 350 2.18 0.82 -8.36
N VAL A 351 2.83 1.79 -9.01
CA VAL A 351 3.08 1.76 -10.46
C VAL A 351 4.04 0.63 -10.83
N GLY A 352 5.07 0.36 -10.03
CA GLY A 352 6.02 -0.73 -10.30
C GLY A 352 5.46 -2.13 -10.06
N MET A 353 4.54 -2.28 -9.11
CA MET A 353 3.98 -3.57 -8.69
C MET A 353 2.61 -3.82 -9.30
N GLN A 354 2.59 -4.55 -10.41
CA GLN A 354 1.36 -4.95 -11.09
C GLN A 354 0.66 -6.13 -10.44
N ASN A 355 -0.65 -6.24 -10.67
CA ASN A 355 -1.40 -7.48 -10.49
C ASN A 355 -1.08 -8.48 -11.61
N SER A 356 0.13 -9.02 -11.57
CA SER A 356 0.68 -9.96 -12.54
C SER A 356 -0.14 -11.26 -12.65
N VAL A 357 -0.80 -11.68 -11.56
CA VAL A 357 -1.64 -12.88 -11.55
C VAL A 357 -2.93 -12.66 -12.34
N LEU A 358 -3.52 -11.47 -12.28
CA LEU A 358 -4.62 -11.11 -13.18
C LEU A 358 -4.17 -11.22 -14.65
N GLY A 359 -3.03 -10.62 -14.99
CA GLY A 359 -2.47 -10.71 -16.33
C GLY A 359 -2.24 -12.15 -16.77
N LEU A 360 -1.79 -13.04 -15.87
CA LEU A 360 -1.59 -14.46 -16.13
C LEU A 360 -2.92 -15.15 -16.46
N VAL A 361 -3.97 -14.96 -15.65
CA VAL A 361 -5.27 -15.59 -15.89
C VAL A 361 -5.91 -15.08 -17.18
N LEU A 362 -5.85 -13.77 -17.44
CA LEU A 362 -6.36 -13.18 -18.68
C LEU A 362 -5.59 -13.68 -19.90
N ALA A 363 -4.26 -13.78 -19.81
CA ALA A 363 -3.43 -14.34 -20.88
C ALA A 363 -3.82 -15.78 -21.21
N SER A 364 -3.98 -16.63 -20.19
CA SER A 364 -4.34 -18.03 -20.37
C SER A 364 -5.75 -18.25 -20.91
N GLN A 365 -6.67 -17.31 -20.73
CA GLN A 365 -8.06 -17.44 -21.18
C GLN A 365 -8.31 -16.84 -22.56
N HIS A 366 -7.67 -15.71 -22.88
CA HIS A 366 -8.05 -14.87 -24.02
C HIS A 366 -7.03 -14.81 -25.14
N PHE A 367 -5.85 -15.41 -24.95
CA PHE A 367 -4.82 -15.46 -25.97
C PHE A 367 -4.56 -16.91 -26.38
N GLN A 368 -4.51 -17.15 -27.69
CA GLN A 368 -4.36 -18.49 -28.25
C GLN A 368 -3.01 -19.14 -27.90
N ASN A 369 -1.95 -18.32 -27.78
CA ASN A 369 -0.61 -18.82 -27.52
C ASN A 369 -0.34 -18.85 -25.99
N PRO A 370 -0.08 -20.02 -25.39
CA PRO A 370 0.18 -20.14 -23.94
C PRO A 370 1.42 -19.36 -23.48
N LEU A 371 2.38 -19.10 -24.38
CA LEU A 371 3.57 -18.30 -24.09
C LEU A 371 3.24 -16.84 -23.72
N THR A 372 2.04 -16.36 -24.07
CA THR A 372 1.55 -15.03 -23.67
C THR A 372 1.43 -14.89 -22.15
N ALA A 373 1.23 -15.99 -21.41
CA ALA A 373 1.16 -15.96 -19.94
C ALA A 373 2.53 -15.90 -19.26
N VAL A 374 3.62 -16.20 -19.98
CA VAL A 374 4.97 -16.28 -19.40
C VAL A 374 5.47 -14.92 -18.89
N PRO A 375 5.37 -13.80 -19.65
CA PRO A 375 5.74 -12.48 -19.13
C PRO A 375 5.01 -12.12 -17.84
N CYS A 376 3.75 -12.56 -17.68
CA CYS A 376 2.95 -12.36 -16.47
C CYS A 376 3.51 -13.14 -15.27
N ALA A 377 3.89 -14.41 -15.46
CA ALA A 377 4.50 -15.20 -14.39
C ALA A 377 5.88 -14.65 -13.99
N VAL A 378 6.70 -14.28 -14.96
CA VAL A 378 8.03 -13.69 -14.72
C VAL A 378 7.92 -12.31 -14.06
N SER A 379 6.93 -11.51 -14.46
CA SER A 379 6.58 -10.22 -13.84
C SER A 379 6.37 -10.36 -12.34
N SER A 380 5.65 -11.40 -11.88
CA SER A 380 5.45 -11.68 -10.45
C SER A 380 6.74 -11.88 -9.65
N VAL A 381 7.79 -12.39 -10.29
CA VAL A 381 9.12 -12.54 -9.68
C VAL A 381 9.88 -11.21 -9.73
N CYS A 382 9.91 -10.55 -10.88
CA CYS A 382 10.66 -9.30 -11.05
C CYS A 382 10.16 -8.19 -10.13
N HIS A 383 8.85 -7.91 -10.12
CA HIS A 383 8.29 -6.80 -9.35
C HIS A 383 8.39 -7.02 -7.83
N SER A 384 8.42 -8.28 -7.37
CA SER A 384 8.50 -8.63 -5.96
C SER A 384 9.92 -8.45 -5.45
N ILE A 385 10.92 -8.89 -6.21
CA ILE A 385 12.34 -8.64 -5.92
C ILE A 385 12.62 -7.13 -5.90
N PHE A 386 12.20 -6.39 -6.93
CA PHE A 386 12.45 -4.95 -7.00
C PHE A 386 11.74 -4.18 -5.90
N GLY A 387 10.46 -4.50 -5.64
CA GLY A 387 9.69 -3.92 -4.55
C GLY A 387 10.39 -4.13 -3.20
N SER A 388 10.78 -5.37 -2.88
CA SER A 388 11.46 -5.68 -1.62
C SER A 388 12.83 -5.03 -1.49
N ILE A 389 13.63 -4.95 -2.56
CA ILE A 389 14.92 -4.24 -2.55
C ILE A 389 14.69 -2.75 -2.26
N LEU A 390 13.78 -2.10 -2.98
CA LEU A 390 13.47 -0.68 -2.78
C LEU A 390 12.93 -0.41 -1.38
N ALA A 391 12.04 -1.27 -0.87
CA ALA A 391 11.54 -1.16 0.50
C ALA A 391 12.68 -1.25 1.52
N GLY A 392 13.60 -2.20 1.34
CA GLY A 392 14.77 -2.37 2.20
C GLY A 392 15.70 -1.16 2.19
N ILE A 393 15.90 -0.53 1.02
CA ILE A 393 16.68 0.71 0.90
C ILE A 393 15.96 1.86 1.61
N TRP A 394 14.67 2.07 1.30
CA TRP A 394 13.91 3.21 1.83
C TRP A 394 13.62 3.11 3.32
N ARG A 395 13.51 1.91 3.89
CA ARG A 395 13.32 1.68 5.33
C ARG A 395 14.43 2.32 6.17
N ARG A 396 15.63 2.52 5.60
CA ARG A 396 16.78 3.16 6.25
C ARG A 396 16.64 4.66 6.43
N THR A 397 15.65 5.30 5.79
CA THR A 397 15.46 6.75 5.81
C THR A 397 14.02 7.10 6.17
N VAL A 398 13.86 8.01 7.14
CA VAL A 398 12.54 8.51 7.55
C VAL A 398 12.16 9.70 6.66
N PRO A 399 11.08 9.65 5.89
CA PRO A 399 10.59 10.82 5.17
C PRO A 399 10.28 11.95 6.16
N LYS A 400 10.76 13.17 5.91
CA LYS A 400 10.38 14.33 6.71
C LYS A 400 8.91 14.64 6.44
N GLN A 401 8.09 14.68 7.49
CA GLN A 401 6.75 15.25 7.40
C GLN A 401 6.88 16.76 7.25
N LYS A 402 6.14 17.33 6.30
CA LYS A 402 6.04 18.78 6.16
C LYS A 402 5.26 19.29 7.39
N GLN A 403 5.90 20.09 8.23
CA GLN A 403 5.19 20.82 9.27
C GLN A 403 4.34 21.88 8.55
N GLU A 404 3.03 21.66 8.49
CA GLU A 404 2.06 22.64 7.98
C GLU A 404 1.93 23.86 8.91
#